data_AF-A0A535TM52-F1
#
_entry.id   AF-A0A535TM52-F1
#
_cell.length_a   1.000
_cell.length_b   1.000
_cell.length_c   1.000
_cell.angle_alpha   90.00
_cell.angle_beta   90.00
_cell.angle_gamma   90.00
#
_symmetry.space_group_name_H-M   'P 1'
#
loop_
_entity.id
_entity.type
_entity.pdbx_description
1 polymer ?
#
loop_
_entity_poly.entity_id
_entity_poly.type
_entity_poly.pdbx_seq_one_letter_code
_entity_poly.pdbx_strand_id
1 'polypeptide(L)'
;MRFAPDGRPRLEPEASGAVGAIGRLVAALYSAMQDEEWERLKLCGSGTCRWAFYDRSKNHSSRWCNMASCGNREKARRFRQKGTAASAPRRG
;
A
#
# COMPACT_ATOMS: atom_id res chain seq x y z
N MET A 1 12.31 0.06 -24.63
CA MET A 1 12.58 1.44 -24.18
C MET A 1 12.29 2.38 -25.34
N ARG A 2 11.57 3.48 -25.10
CA ARG A 2 11.30 4.54 -26.08
C ARG A 2 11.62 5.89 -25.46
N PHE A 3 11.94 6.90 -26.26
CA PHE A 3 12.19 8.26 -25.78
C PHE A 3 10.99 9.13 -26.08
N ALA A 4 10.52 9.86 -25.07
CA ALA A 4 9.50 10.89 -25.27
C ALA A 4 10.12 12.12 -25.97
N PRO A 5 9.30 13.02 -26.56
CA PRO A 5 9.79 14.22 -27.25
C PRO A 5 10.65 15.15 -26.37
N ASP A 6 10.51 15.06 -25.04
CA ASP A 6 11.32 15.76 -24.04
C ASP A 6 12.69 15.09 -23.77
N GLY A 7 13.01 14.02 -24.50
CA GLY A 7 14.24 13.25 -24.35
C GLY A 7 14.23 12.28 -23.16
N ARG A 8 13.15 12.20 -22.39
CA ARG A 8 13.09 11.29 -21.23
C ARG A 8 12.87 9.85 -21.69
N PRO A 9 13.67 8.89 -21.17
CA PRO A 9 13.45 7.49 -21.48
C PRO A 9 12.19 6.98 -20.78
N ARG A 10 11.35 6.25 -21.51
CA ARG A 10 10.16 5.54 -21.03
C ARG A 10 10.29 4.05 -21.29
N LEU A 11 9.95 3.25 -20.28
CA LEU A 11 9.78 1.81 -20.44
C LEU A 11 8.45 1.53 -21.14
N GLU A 12 8.48 0.70 -22.17
CA GLU A 12 7.31 0.26 -22.94
C GLU A 12 7.45 -1.25 -23.13
N PRO A 13 6.37 -2.02 -22.94
CA PRO A 13 6.41 -3.46 -23.12
C PRO A 13 6.51 -3.82 -24.60
N GLU A 14 7.30 -4.85 -24.89
CA GLU A 14 7.39 -5.46 -26.21
C GLU A 14 6.17 -6.35 -26.50
N ALA A 15 5.70 -7.07 -25.49
CA ALA A 15 4.52 -7.92 -25.59
C ALA A 15 3.23 -7.11 -25.78
N SER A 16 2.28 -7.68 -26.51
CA SER A 16 0.93 -7.15 -26.69
C SER A 16 -0.10 -7.87 -25.79
N GLY A 17 -1.38 -7.53 -25.93
CA GLY A 17 -2.46 -8.17 -25.17
C GLY A 17 -2.35 -7.95 -23.65
N ALA A 18 -2.80 -8.95 -22.87
CA ALA A 18 -2.81 -8.88 -21.41
C ALA A 18 -1.40 -8.76 -20.81
N VAL A 19 -0.43 -9.49 -21.35
CA VAL A 19 0.98 -9.41 -20.90
C VAL A 19 1.54 -8.01 -21.16
N GLY A 20 1.26 -7.44 -22.33
CA GLY A 20 1.58 -6.04 -22.63
C GLY A 20 0.90 -5.05 -21.68
N ALA A 21 -0.36 -5.28 -21.30
CA ALA A 21 -1.05 -4.43 -20.34
C ALA A 21 -0.38 -4.46 -18.95
N ILE A 22 0.02 -5.65 -18.48
CA ILE A 22 0.78 -5.80 -17.24
C ILE A 22 2.13 -5.08 -17.34
N GLY A 23 2.85 -5.25 -18.46
CA GLY A 23 4.12 -4.56 -18.68
C GLY A 23 3.99 -3.02 -18.66
N ARG A 24 2.88 -2.46 -19.17
CA ARG A 24 2.59 -1.02 -19.05
C ARG A 24 2.38 -0.59 -17.60
N LEU A 25 1.70 -1.40 -16.78
CA LEU A 25 1.54 -1.11 -15.35
C LEU A 25 2.89 -1.13 -14.63
N VAL A 26 3.74 -2.12 -14.91
CA VAL A 26 5.09 -2.21 -14.33
C VAL A 26 5.94 -1.00 -14.73
N ALA A 27 5.92 -0.61 -16.00
CA ALA A 27 6.62 0.58 -16.47
C ALA A 27 6.14 1.87 -15.77
N ALA A 28 4.82 2.04 -15.61
CA ALA A 28 4.26 3.19 -14.91
C ALA A 28 4.65 3.23 -13.43
N LEU A 29 4.62 2.08 -12.75
CA LEU A 29 5.08 1.98 -11.35
C LEU A 29 6.57 2.30 -11.24
N TYR A 30 7.41 1.78 -12.14
CA TYR A 30 8.83 2.09 -12.17
C TYR A 30 9.10 3.59 -12.35
N SER A 31 8.38 4.27 -13.25
CA SER A 31 8.50 5.71 -13.39
C SER A 31 8.08 6.46 -12.13
N ALA A 32 6.96 6.07 -11.50
CA ALA A 32 6.49 6.68 -10.26
C ALA A 32 7.44 6.46 -9.09
N MET A 33 8.20 5.35 -9.06
CA MET A 33 9.22 5.08 -8.04
C MET A 33 10.38 6.08 -8.05
N GLN A 34 10.58 6.79 -9.16
CA GLN A 34 11.63 7.80 -9.29
C GLN A 34 11.21 9.18 -8.78
N ASP A 35 9.91 9.38 -8.51
CA ASP A 35 9.38 10.62 -7.96
C ASP A 35 9.46 10.60 -6.42
N GLU A 36 9.78 11.75 -5.80
CA GLU A 36 9.88 11.88 -4.33
C GLU A 36 8.58 11.50 -3.60
N GLU A 37 7.45 11.59 -4.29
CA GLU A 37 6.13 11.28 -3.75
C GLU A 37 5.83 9.76 -3.68
N TRP A 38 6.73 8.90 -4.19
CA TRP A 38 6.56 7.44 -4.17
C TRP A 38 6.32 6.88 -2.76
N GLU A 39 6.95 7.45 -1.74
CA GLU A 39 6.84 7.02 -0.35
C GLU A 39 5.40 7.10 0.21
N ARG A 40 4.52 7.86 -0.46
CA ARG A 40 3.10 7.92 -0.12
C ARG A 40 2.35 6.66 -0.52
N LEU A 41 2.82 5.90 -1.50
CA LEU A 41 2.20 4.62 -1.85
C LEU A 41 2.59 3.56 -0.82
N LYS A 42 1.62 3.08 -0.05
CA LYS A 42 1.82 2.16 1.08
C LYS A 42 0.92 0.94 0.97
N LEU A 43 1.34 -0.17 1.58
CA LEU A 43 0.47 -1.30 1.86
C LEU A 43 -0.31 -1.07 3.15
N CYS A 44 -1.58 -1.45 3.17
CA CYS A 44 -2.38 -1.37 4.39
C CYS A 44 -1.74 -2.22 5.50
N GLY A 45 -1.50 -1.61 6.67
CA GLY A 45 -0.78 -2.27 7.76
C GLY A 45 -1.56 -3.35 8.50
N SER A 46 -2.75 -3.75 8.01
CA SER A 46 -3.59 -4.79 8.62
C SER A 46 -3.14 -6.15 8.12
N GLY A 47 -2.99 -7.13 9.02
CA GLY A 47 -2.44 -8.45 8.65
C GLY A 47 -3.27 -9.23 7.63
N THR A 48 -4.56 -8.90 7.52
CA THR A 48 -5.49 -9.54 6.57
C THR A 48 -5.82 -8.66 5.37
N CYS A 49 -5.34 -7.42 5.31
CA CYS A 49 -5.56 -6.54 4.17
C CYS A 49 -4.36 -6.63 3.22
N ARG A 50 -4.62 -6.67 1.91
CA ARG A 50 -3.59 -6.73 0.85
C ARG A 50 -3.62 -5.51 -0.07
N TRP A 51 -4.39 -4.48 0.29
CA TRP A 51 -4.56 -3.30 -0.55
C TRP A 51 -3.37 -2.35 -0.41
N ALA A 52 -2.88 -1.88 -1.56
CA ALA A 52 -2.09 -0.66 -1.64
C ALA A 52 -3.02 0.57 -1.54
N PHE A 53 -2.50 1.68 -1.00
CA PHE A 53 -3.19 2.95 -0.92
C PHE A 53 -2.21 4.11 -0.97
N TYR A 54 -2.67 5.28 -1.40
CA TYR A 54 -1.89 6.51 -1.41
C TYR A 54 -2.15 7.32 -0.13
N ASP A 55 -1.09 7.64 0.61
CA ASP A 55 -1.15 8.39 1.85
C ASP A 55 -1.33 9.89 1.61
N ARG A 56 -2.58 10.33 1.74
CA ARG A 56 -3.00 11.73 1.63
C ARG A 56 -2.91 12.50 2.95
N SER A 57 -2.36 11.91 4.02
CA SER A 57 -2.17 12.63 5.28
C SER A 57 -1.05 13.67 5.17
N LYS A 58 -1.19 14.76 5.93
CA LYS A 58 -0.23 15.88 5.93
C LYS A 58 1.20 15.42 6.24
N ASN A 59 1.34 14.51 7.21
CA ASN A 59 2.64 14.09 7.75
C ASN A 59 2.98 12.63 7.41
N HIS A 60 2.40 12.09 6.32
CA HIS A 60 2.66 10.72 5.86
C HIS A 60 2.45 9.66 6.96
N SER A 61 1.45 9.86 7.81
CA SER A 61 1.20 9.04 9.00
C SER A 61 0.10 8.00 8.82
N SER A 62 -0.54 7.93 7.65
CA SER A 62 -1.59 6.94 7.42
C SER A 62 -1.00 5.54 7.36
N ARG A 63 -1.54 4.64 8.17
CA ARG A 63 -1.16 3.22 8.19
C ARG A 63 -2.20 2.30 7.53
N TRP A 64 -3.39 2.80 7.25
CA TRP A 64 -4.54 2.00 6.81
C TRP A 64 -5.10 2.56 5.51
N CYS A 65 -5.49 1.68 4.58
CA CYS A 65 -6.12 2.09 3.32
C CYS A 65 -7.45 2.83 3.54
N ASN A 66 -8.15 2.50 4.63
CA ASN A 66 -9.35 3.17 5.06
C ASN A 66 -9.47 3.07 6.59
N MET A 67 -9.64 4.22 7.25
CA MET A 67 -9.80 4.29 8.71
C MET A 67 -11.07 3.59 9.19
N ALA A 68 -12.19 3.77 8.48
CA ALA A 68 -13.49 3.26 8.88
C ALA A 68 -13.54 1.72 8.87
N SER A 69 -12.80 1.08 7.95
CA SER A 69 -12.75 -0.38 7.84
C SER A 69 -11.51 -0.97 8.52
N CYS A 70 -10.32 -0.77 7.97
CA CYS A 70 -9.09 -1.40 8.45
C CYS A 70 -8.61 -0.79 9.78
N GLY A 71 -8.66 0.54 9.91
CA GLY A 71 -8.23 1.22 11.13
C GLY A 71 -9.07 0.83 12.34
N ASN A 72 -10.40 0.86 12.21
CA ASN A 72 -11.31 0.46 13.29
C ASN A 72 -11.22 -1.02 13.64
N ARG A 73 -11.07 -1.91 12.65
CA ARG A 73 -10.87 -3.35 12.88
C ARG A 73 -9.63 -3.62 13.72
N GLU A 74 -8.50 -2.99 13.39
CA GLU A 74 -7.24 -3.17 14.14
C GLU A 74 -7.30 -2.54 15.54
N LYS A 75 -7.99 -1.39 15.72
CA LYS A 75 -8.27 -0.84 17.07
C LYS A 75 -9.06 -1.83 17.92
N ALA A 76 -10.15 -2.39 17.38
CA ALA A 76 -10.99 -3.36 18.08
C ALA A 76 -10.23 -4.64 18.43
N ARG A 77 -9.36 -5.14 17.52
CA ARG A 77 -8.48 -6.29 17.78
C ARG A 77 -7.55 -6.02 18.96
N ARG A 78 -6.87 -4.88 18.98
CA ARG A 78 -5.96 -4.49 20.07
C ARG A 78 -6.67 -4.34 21.40
N PHE A 79 -7.88 -3.76 21.39
CA PHE A 79 -8.70 -3.65 22.60
C PHE A 79 -9.05 -5.03 23.18
N ARG A 80 -9.51 -5.97 22.35
CA ARG A 80 -9.81 -7.35 22.78
C ARG A 80 -8.59 -8.06 23.36
N GLN A 81 -7.42 -7.94 22.73
CA GLN A 81 -6.17 -8.55 23.22
C GLN A 81 -5.79 -8.05 24.62
N LYS A 82 -6.04 -6.77 24.92
CA LYS A 82 -5.81 -6.19 26.25
C LYS A 82 -6.85 -6.68 27.27
N GLY A 83 -8.12 -6.78 26.87
CA GLY A 83 -9.19 -7.29 27.74
C GLY A 83 -9.06 -8.78 28.08
N THR A 84 -8.51 -9.59 27.17
CA THR A 84 -8.23 -11.01 27.41
C THR A 84 -7.07 -11.26 28.37
N ALA A 85 -6.11 -10.33 28.47
CA ALA A 85 -5.02 -10.43 29.46
C ALA A 85 -5.51 -10.17 30.89
N ALA A 86 -6.59 -9.41 31.06
CA ALA A 86 -7.21 -9.12 32.36
C ALA A 86 -8.15 -10.24 32.87
N SER A 87 -8.45 -11.24 32.03
CA SER A 87 -9.41 -12.33 32.33
C SER A 87 -8.76 -13.72 32.41
N ALA A 88 -7.43 -13.81 32.37
CA ALA A 88 -6.74 -15.08 32.65
C ALA A 88 -6.96 -15.47 34.13
N PRO A 89 -7.47 -16.67 34.43
CA PRO A 89 -7.67 -17.11 35.81
C PRO A 89 -6.32 -17.18 36.53
N ARG A 90 -6.22 -16.51 37.68
CA ARG A 90 -5.06 -16.64 38.58
C ARG A 90 -5.02 -18.09 39.06
N ARG A 91 -4.05 -18.88 38.60
CA ARG A 91 -3.78 -20.21 39.16
C ARG A 91 -3.28 -19.99 40.60
N GLY A 92 -4.09 -20.43 41.57
CA GLY A 92 -3.67 -20.60 42.96
C GLY A 92 -2.81 -21.84 43.11
#